data_AF-A0A524LRP0-F1
#
_entry.id   AF-A0A524LRP0-F1
#
_cell.length_a   1.000
_cell.length_b   1.000
_cell.length_c   1.000
_cell.angle_alpha   90.00
_cell.angle_beta   90.00
_cell.angle_gamma   90.00
#
_symmetry.space_group_name_H-M   'P 1'
#
loop_
_entity.id
_entity.type
_entity.pdbx_description
1 polymer ?
#
loop_
_entity_poly.entity_id
_entity_poly.type
_entity_poly.pdbx_seq_one_letter_code
_entity_poly.pdbx_strand_id
1 'polypeptide(L)'
;MKRIGEFTLNLSSKREMPIEILLDNENTIIMIDCHCCEENLSSRLPGGVLIPIASALKNFFGEKKMRNLDVNVSGNVMRRTYKGLMNQDDIPEMTKDLESAVKKFTNKKKF
;
A
#
# COMPACT_ATOMS: atom_id res chain seq x y z
N MET A 1 -14.57 12.70 2.20
CA MET A 1 -13.24 12.06 2.34
C MET A 1 -12.32 12.95 3.16
N LYS A 2 -11.59 12.37 4.12
CA LYS A 2 -10.64 13.06 5.01
C LYS A 2 -9.29 12.37 4.95
N ARG A 3 -8.21 13.09 4.66
CA ARG A 3 -6.84 12.56 4.74
C ARG A 3 -6.42 12.44 6.20
N ILE A 4 -5.89 11.29 6.59
CA ILE A 4 -5.39 11.05 7.96
C ILE A 4 -3.88 10.84 8.03
N GLY A 5 -3.22 10.60 6.90
CA GLY A 5 -1.78 10.64 6.83
C GLY A 5 -1.23 10.33 5.46
N GLU A 6 0.07 10.53 5.34
CA GLU A 6 0.87 10.29 4.15
C GLU A 6 2.25 9.80 4.57
N PHE A 7 2.85 8.95 3.76
CA PHE A 7 4.24 8.56 3.90
C PHE A 7 4.78 8.04 2.56
N THR A 8 6.10 7.93 2.46
CA THR A 8 6.76 7.47 1.25
C THR A 8 7.51 6.18 1.54
N LEU A 9 7.22 5.12 0.78
CA LEU A 9 8.00 3.88 0.83
C LEU A 9 9.24 3.99 -0.04
N ASN A 10 10.39 3.62 0.52
CA ASN A 10 11.64 3.54 -0.23
C ASN A 10 11.86 2.13 -0.77
N LEU A 11 11.88 1.98 -2.10
CA LEU A 11 11.98 0.68 -2.77
C LEU A 11 13.42 0.25 -3.10
N SER A 12 14.43 0.98 -2.60
CA SER A 12 15.85 0.90 -2.99
C SER A 12 16.11 1.35 -4.44
N SER A 13 17.28 1.96 -4.70
CA SER A 13 17.66 2.55 -6.00
C SER A 13 16.89 3.81 -6.43
N LYS A 14 16.73 4.80 -5.52
CA LYS A 14 16.07 6.10 -5.78
C LYS A 14 14.60 5.99 -6.26
N ARG A 15 13.95 4.85 -6.02
CA ARG A 15 12.53 4.65 -6.31
C ARG A 15 11.73 4.91 -5.04
N GLU A 16 10.96 5.97 -5.06
CA GLU A 16 10.07 6.41 -3.98
C GLU A 16 8.63 6.16 -4.39
N MET A 17 7.84 5.61 -3.47
CA MET A 17 6.44 5.27 -3.68
C MET A 17 5.58 5.97 -2.62
N PRO A 18 5.00 7.13 -2.96
CA PRO A 18 4.08 7.84 -2.07
C PRO A 18 2.84 7.00 -1.76
N ILE A 19 2.42 7.03 -0.50
CA ILE A 19 1.20 6.40 -0.01
C ILE A 19 0.39 7.42 0.79
N GLU A 20 -0.88 7.52 0.46
CA GLU A 20 -1.83 8.36 1.17
C GLU A 20 -2.94 7.52 1.81
N ILE A 21 -3.31 7.86 3.05
CA ILE A 21 -4.44 7.25 3.75
C ILE A 21 -5.58 8.25 3.85
N LEU A 22 -6.71 7.88 3.26
CA LEU A 22 -7.96 8.63 3.33
C LEU A 22 -9.00 7.81 4.11
N LEU A 23 -9.85 8.52 4.83
CA LEU A 23 -11.08 7.98 5.38
C LEU A 23 -12.27 8.50 4.57
N ASP A 24 -13.16 7.59 4.23
CA ASP A 24 -14.52 7.87 3.81
C ASP A 24 -15.47 7.33 4.89
N ASN A 25 -16.71 7.82 4.97
CA ASN A 25 -17.68 7.59 6.07
C ASN A 25 -17.46 6.35 6.95
N GLU A 26 -17.34 5.16 6.33
CA GLU A 26 -17.09 3.89 7.02
C GLU A 26 -15.92 3.09 6.45
N ASN A 27 -15.08 3.70 5.61
CA ASN A 27 -14.05 3.02 4.84
C ASN A 27 -12.70 3.70 4.99
N THR A 28 -11.64 2.90 5.00
CA THR A 28 -10.26 3.36 4.86
C THR A 28 -9.82 3.12 3.43
N ILE A 29 -9.32 4.15 2.78
CA ILE A 29 -8.85 4.14 1.41
C ILE A 29 -7.34 4.37 1.43
N ILE A 30 -6.59 3.44 0.86
CA ILE A 30 -5.15 3.54 0.67
C ILE A 30 -4.89 3.87 -0.79
N MET A 31 -4.28 5.01 -1.04
CA MET A 31 -3.82 5.42 -2.37
C MET A 31 -2.31 5.22 -2.44
N ILE A 32 -1.86 4.50 -3.46
CA ILE A 32 -0.46 4.17 -3.68
C ILE A 32 -0.08 4.74 -5.04
N ASP A 33 0.81 5.72 -5.05
CA ASP A 33 1.37 6.26 -6.27
C ASP A 33 2.53 5.37 -6.74
N CYS A 34 2.28 4.66 -7.85
CA CYS A 34 3.19 3.69 -8.43
C CYS A 34 3.99 4.26 -9.62
N HIS A 35 4.13 5.58 -9.75
CA HIS A 35 4.88 6.21 -10.84
C HIS A 35 6.35 5.74 -10.95
N CYS A 36 6.95 5.28 -9.83
CA CYS A 36 8.29 4.69 -9.83
C CYS A 36 8.35 3.25 -10.38
N CYS A 37 7.21 2.64 -10.70
CA CYS A 37 7.02 1.23 -10.97
C CYS A 37 5.88 0.98 -11.97
N GLU A 38 5.71 1.83 -12.99
CA GLU A 38 4.66 1.70 -14.03
C GLU A 38 4.70 0.33 -14.71
N GLU A 39 5.92 -0.22 -14.89
CA GLU A 39 6.17 -1.58 -15.39
C GLU A 39 5.45 -2.68 -14.59
N ASN A 40 5.21 -2.46 -13.29
CA ASN A 40 4.60 -3.42 -12.38
C ASN A 40 3.06 -3.30 -12.32
N LEU A 41 2.46 -2.27 -12.93
CA LEU A 41 1.01 -2.08 -13.05
C LEU A 41 0.42 -2.71 -14.32
N SER A 42 1.26 -3.02 -15.31
CA SER A 42 0.87 -3.27 -16.70
C SER A 42 0.18 -4.62 -17.00
N SER A 43 -0.19 -5.45 -16.02
CA SER A 43 -0.87 -6.72 -16.32
C SER A 43 -1.75 -7.24 -15.20
N ARG A 44 -2.98 -6.71 -15.06
CA ARG A 44 -4.15 -7.23 -14.29
C ARG A 44 -3.94 -7.69 -12.83
N LEU A 45 -2.71 -7.75 -12.34
CA LEU A 45 -2.23 -8.25 -11.08
C LEU A 45 -1.01 -7.40 -10.70
N PRO A 46 -0.83 -7.06 -9.42
CA PRO A 46 0.38 -6.36 -8.97
C PRO A 46 1.61 -7.20 -9.34
N GLY A 47 2.51 -6.64 -10.14
CA GLY A 47 3.81 -7.24 -10.45
C GLY A 47 4.88 -6.81 -9.45
N GLY A 48 5.93 -7.61 -9.30
CA GLY A 48 7.15 -7.22 -8.58
C GLY A 48 6.88 -6.76 -7.13
N VAL A 49 7.29 -5.53 -6.81
CA VAL A 49 7.23 -4.97 -5.45
C VAL A 49 5.81 -4.61 -4.99
N LEU A 50 4.83 -4.55 -5.89
CA LEU A 50 3.43 -4.33 -5.52
C LEU A 50 2.81 -5.56 -4.84
N ILE A 51 3.33 -6.76 -5.09
CA ILE A 51 2.89 -8.02 -4.46
C ILE A 51 3.12 -8.00 -2.94
N PRO A 52 4.34 -7.77 -2.42
CA PRO A 52 4.59 -7.75 -0.98
C PRO A 52 3.84 -6.59 -0.30
N ILE A 53 3.69 -5.43 -0.95
CA ILE A 53 2.90 -4.30 -0.43
C ILE A 53 1.43 -4.70 -0.30
N ALA A 54 0.84 -5.26 -1.36
CA ALA A 54 -0.52 -5.75 -1.37
C ALA A 54 -0.80 -6.80 -0.28
N SER A 55 0.16 -7.71 -0.07
CA SER A 55 0.08 -8.74 0.96
C SER A 55 0.20 -8.17 2.36
N ALA A 56 1.12 -7.23 2.59
CA ALA A 56 1.30 -6.56 3.89
C ALA A 56 0.04 -5.79 4.30
N LEU A 57 -0.54 -5.00 3.37
CA LEU A 57 -1.81 -4.30 3.63
C LEU A 57 -2.93 -5.29 3.96
N LYS A 58 -3.03 -6.40 3.22
CA LYS A 58 -4.05 -7.42 3.50
C LYS A 58 -3.91 -8.01 4.91
N ASN A 59 -2.68 -8.26 5.36
CA ASN A 59 -2.44 -8.79 6.70
C ASN A 59 -2.78 -7.76 7.77
N PHE A 60 -2.24 -6.55 7.65
CA PHE A 60 -2.47 -5.44 8.59
C PHE A 60 -3.96 -5.14 8.79
N PHE A 61 -4.70 -4.96 7.68
CA PHE A 61 -6.13 -4.73 7.76
C PHE A 61 -6.90 -5.97 8.21
N GLY A 62 -6.40 -7.18 7.90
CA GLY A 62 -6.98 -8.44 8.36
C GLY A 62 -6.91 -8.61 9.88
N GLU A 63 -5.79 -8.25 10.51
CA GLU A 63 -5.62 -8.26 11.97
C GLU A 63 -6.57 -7.30 12.67
N LYS A 64 -6.86 -6.17 12.01
CA LYS A 64 -7.86 -5.18 12.44
C LYS A 64 -9.30 -5.53 12.06
N LYS A 65 -9.55 -6.73 11.52
CA LYS A 65 -10.86 -7.22 11.04
C LYS A 65 -11.50 -6.33 9.95
N MET A 66 -10.68 -5.59 9.20
CA MET A 66 -11.12 -4.74 8.10
C MET A 66 -11.10 -5.52 6.79
N ARG A 67 -12.25 -5.55 6.10
CA ARG A 67 -12.41 -6.32 4.86
C ARG A 67 -12.03 -5.46 3.65
N ASN A 68 -11.24 -6.01 2.73
CA ASN A 68 -11.01 -5.38 1.43
C ASN A 68 -12.33 -5.39 0.62
N LEU A 69 -12.79 -4.20 0.22
CA LEU A 69 -14.00 -3.97 -0.55
C LEU A 69 -13.72 -3.84 -2.04
N ASP A 70 -12.65 -3.14 -2.40
CA ASP A 70 -12.35 -2.77 -3.78
C ASP A 70 -10.85 -2.55 -3.98
N VAL A 71 -10.37 -2.92 -5.16
CA VAL A 71 -9.04 -2.60 -5.65
C VAL A 71 -9.20 -1.98 -7.03
N ASN A 72 -8.88 -0.70 -7.14
CA ASN A 72 -8.93 0.03 -8.40
C ASN A 72 -7.53 0.48 -8.80
N VAL A 73 -7.20 0.34 -10.08
CA VAL A 73 -5.95 0.86 -10.65
C VAL A 73 -6.33 1.86 -11.74
N SER A 74 -5.91 3.10 -11.58
CA SER A 74 -6.17 4.19 -12.51
C SER A 74 -4.85 4.87 -12.87
N GLY A 75 -4.34 4.60 -14.08
CA GLY A 75 -3.01 5.04 -14.50
C GLY A 75 -1.93 4.53 -13.55
N ASN A 76 -1.19 5.45 -12.95
CA ASN A 76 -0.10 5.14 -12.03
C ASN A 76 -0.53 5.02 -10.57
N VAL A 77 -1.82 5.15 -10.27
CA VAL A 77 -2.32 5.10 -8.89
C VAL A 77 -3.08 3.80 -8.65
N MET A 78 -2.69 3.07 -7.61
CA MET A 78 -3.45 1.95 -7.06
C MET A 78 -4.23 2.41 -5.83
N ARG A 79 -5.55 2.28 -5.88
CA ARG A 79 -6.46 2.56 -4.77
C ARG A 79 -6.97 1.24 -4.19
N ARG A 80 -6.91 1.11 -2.86
CA ARG A 80 -7.49 -0.01 -2.12
C ARG A 80 -8.46 0.49 -1.07
N THR A 81 -9.66 -0.05 -1.06
CA THR A 81 -10.71 0.34 -0.13
C THR A 81 -10.95 -0.79 0.87
N TYR A 82 -10.92 -0.47 2.15
CA TYR A 82 -11.16 -1.39 3.25
C TYR A 82 -12.36 -0.92 4.08
N LYS A 83 -13.24 -1.84 4.46
CA LYS A 83 -14.36 -1.55 5.38
C LYS A 83 -13.84 -1.42 6.80
N GLY A 84 -14.08 -0.28 7.43
CA GLY A 84 -13.58 0.08 8.75
C GLY A 84 -12.77 1.37 8.72
N LEU A 85 -12.72 2.06 9.86
CA LEU A 85 -11.99 3.31 10.03
C LEU A 85 -10.65 3.04 10.72
N MET A 86 -9.56 3.39 10.06
CA MET A 86 -8.21 3.33 10.61
C MET A 86 -7.94 4.57 11.48
N ASN A 87 -7.22 4.38 12.60
CA ASN A 87 -6.76 5.48 13.43
C ASN A 87 -5.42 6.01 12.93
N GLN A 88 -5.16 7.29 13.19
CA GLN A 88 -3.90 7.91 12.80
C GLN A 88 -2.69 7.30 13.53
N ASP A 89 -2.87 6.84 14.77
CA ASP A 89 -1.84 6.16 15.58
C ASP A 89 -1.39 4.82 14.99
N ASP A 90 -2.19 4.23 14.10
CA ASP A 90 -1.87 2.96 13.44
C ASP A 90 -0.97 3.14 12.21
N ILE A 91 -0.78 4.37 11.72
CA ILE A 91 -0.01 4.67 10.50
C ILE A 91 1.47 4.29 10.65
N PRO A 92 2.16 4.57 11.77
CA PRO A 92 3.56 4.18 11.93
C PRO A 92 3.77 2.66 11.92
N GLU A 93 2.83 1.89 12.46
CA GLU A 93 2.87 0.42 12.44
C GLU A 93 2.71 -0.10 11.01
N MET A 94 1.67 0.36 10.31
CA MET A 94 1.45 0.01 8.90
C MET A 94 2.67 0.36 8.03
N THR A 95 3.27 1.52 8.26
CA THR A 95 4.46 1.96 7.52
C THR A 95 5.62 0.98 7.69
N LYS A 96 5.92 0.58 8.93
CA LYS A 96 6.98 -0.40 9.23
C LYS A 96 6.72 -1.75 8.58
N ASP A 97 5.48 -2.23 8.57
CA ASP A 97 5.12 -3.50 7.96
C ASP A 97 5.34 -3.49 6.45
N LEU A 98 4.96 -2.38 5.80
CA LEU A 98 5.15 -2.19 4.37
C LEU A 98 6.64 -2.06 4.02
N GLU A 99 7.41 -1.27 4.76
CA GLU A 99 8.86 -1.14 4.58
C GLU A 99 9.56 -2.50 4.76
N SER A 100 9.17 -3.27 5.78
CA SER A 100 9.69 -4.61 6.04
C SER A 100 9.38 -5.58 4.89
N ALA A 101 8.15 -5.54 4.37
CA ALA A 101 7.74 -6.38 3.24
C ALA A 101 8.51 -6.05 1.96
N VAL A 102 8.68 -4.75 1.66
CA VAL A 102 9.49 -4.28 0.54
C VAL A 102 10.95 -4.71 0.71
N LYS A 103 11.55 -4.48 1.88
CA LYS A 103 12.96 -4.82 2.17
C LYS A 103 13.22 -6.33 2.06
N LYS A 104 12.29 -7.16 2.54
CA LYS A 104 12.39 -8.62 2.39
C LYS A 104 12.38 -9.03 0.92
N PHE A 105 11.52 -8.41 0.11
CA PHE A 105 11.44 -8.71 -1.32
C PHE A 105 12.68 -8.27 -2.10
N THR A 106 13.19 -7.06 -1.84
CA THR A 106 14.41 -6.55 -2.50
C THR A 106 15.66 -7.32 -2.10
N ASN A 107 15.82 -7.70 -0.82
CA ASN A 107 16.93 -8.54 -0.39
C ASN A 107 16.89 -9.94 -1.01
N LYS A 108 15.69 -10.50 -1.22
CA LYS A 108 15.54 -11.83 -1.83
C LYS A 108 15.89 -11.86 -3.32
N LYS A 109 15.87 -10.71 -4.00
CA LYS A 109 16.31 -10.56 -5.41
C LYS A 109 17.83 -10.44 -5.59
N LYS A 110 18.61 -10.29 -4.51
CA LYS A 110 20.07 -10.18 -4.57
C LYS A 110 20.81 -11.53 -4.67
N PHE A 111 20.09 -12.64 -4.77
CA PHE A 111 20.65 -13.99 -4.91
C PHE A 111 20.09 -14.68 -6.15
#